data_AF-A0A9P6ECM7-F1
#
_entry.id   AF-A0A9P6ECM7-F1
#
_cell.length_a   1.000
_cell.length_b   1.000
_cell.length_c   1.000
_cell.angle_alpha   90.00
_cell.angle_beta   90.00
_cell.angle_gamma   90.00
#
_symmetry.space_group_name_H-M   'P 1'
#
loop_
_entity.id
_entity.type
_entity.pdbx_description
1 polymer ?
#
loop_
_entity_poly.entity_id
_entity_poly.type
_entity_poly.pdbx_seq_one_letter_code
_entity_poly.pdbx_strand_id
1 'polypeptide(L)'
;MPAVNLISNVPPFASAEEHATIIGSTPNSFTEIPAVLKHKEENVSVTFEPPLEGFASAAVQGTLYVLTSVLAFMPTSGHGFQIEYPAITLHAVSRGDSGPSIYCQLDETIGGISAVPNNGAILPDGEENEQEDSDMRELTIVPQTPSSLESIFEALSHCASLHPDPLDSEDELGGEGDADAFVDSSNFETFNGDEAQELSEVGRAALEYMESIIDDPRNLVPQTLGEDEEKDALDDAEELDQPNDVPPSLEETHKD
;
A
#
# COMPACT_ATOMS: atom_id res chain seq x y z
N MET A 1 -4.23 17.23 -18.41
CA MET A 1 -5.66 16.91 -18.64
C MET A 1 -6.41 17.33 -17.39
N PRO A 2 -7.51 18.11 -17.46
CA PRO A 2 -8.17 18.64 -16.27
C PRO A 2 -8.32 17.59 -15.16
N ALA A 3 -8.12 18.01 -13.91
CA ALA A 3 -8.33 17.15 -12.74
C ALA A 3 -9.73 16.51 -12.76
N VAL A 4 -10.73 17.29 -13.18
CA VAL A 4 -12.12 16.86 -13.29
C VAL A 4 -12.57 16.79 -14.75
N ASN A 5 -12.96 15.61 -15.21
CA ASN A 5 -13.45 15.38 -16.56
C ASN A 5 -14.96 15.15 -16.55
N LEU A 6 -15.73 15.98 -17.27
CA LEU A 6 -17.19 15.81 -17.36
C LEU A 6 -17.55 14.60 -18.22
N ILE A 7 -18.48 13.79 -17.72
CA ILE A 7 -18.93 12.55 -18.37
C ILE A 7 -20.44 12.54 -18.56
N SER A 8 -20.90 11.86 -19.61
CA SER A 8 -22.34 11.64 -19.84
C SER A 8 -22.81 10.25 -19.45
N ASN A 9 -21.89 9.29 -19.30
CA ASN A 9 -22.17 7.92 -18.87
C ASN A 9 -21.07 7.48 -17.90
N VAL A 10 -21.40 6.56 -16.99
CA VAL A 10 -20.41 5.94 -16.09
C VAL A 10 -19.35 5.21 -16.92
N PRO A 11 -18.06 5.32 -16.59
CA PRO A 11 -17.00 4.53 -17.22
C PRO A 11 -17.29 3.02 -17.12
N PRO A 12 -16.83 2.20 -18.09
CA PRO A 12 -17.02 0.76 -18.02
C PRO A 12 -16.29 0.19 -16.80
N PHE A 13 -17.00 -0.57 -15.98
CA PHE A 13 -16.46 -1.23 -14.80
C PHE A 13 -16.89 -2.69 -14.74
N ALA A 14 -16.08 -3.52 -14.10
CA ALA A 14 -16.43 -4.89 -13.72
C ALA A 14 -16.58 -5.01 -12.20
N SER A 15 -17.37 -5.98 -11.75
CA SER A 15 -17.36 -6.37 -10.34
C SER A 15 -16.04 -7.05 -9.97
N ALA A 16 -15.73 -7.09 -8.66
CA ALA A 16 -14.52 -7.75 -8.16
C ALA A 16 -14.46 -9.24 -8.54
N GLU A 17 -15.61 -9.92 -8.57
CA GLU A 17 -15.74 -11.34 -8.93
C GLU A 17 -15.51 -11.59 -10.43
N GLU A 18 -16.03 -10.70 -11.27
CA GLU A 18 -15.77 -10.73 -12.72
C GLU A 18 -14.30 -10.46 -13.03
N HIS A 19 -13.68 -9.50 -12.35
CA HIS A 19 -12.26 -9.20 -12.50
C HIS A 19 -11.36 -10.37 -12.10
N ALA A 20 -11.67 -11.06 -10.99
CA ALA A 20 -10.96 -12.27 -10.58
C ALA A 20 -11.08 -13.40 -11.62
N THR A 21 -12.24 -13.53 -12.25
CA THR A 21 -12.47 -14.52 -13.33
C THR A 21 -11.69 -14.18 -14.59
N ILE A 22 -11.61 -12.89 -14.95
CA ILE A 22 -10.86 -12.39 -16.10
C ILE A 22 -9.36 -12.62 -15.91
N ILE A 23 -8.81 -12.32 -14.73
CA ILE A 23 -7.39 -12.57 -14.41
C ILE A 23 -7.09 -14.06 -14.32
N GLY A 24 -8.00 -14.86 -13.75
CA GLY A 24 -7.86 -16.32 -13.66
C GLY A 24 -7.87 -17.04 -15.01
N SER A 25 -8.38 -16.37 -16.05
CA SER A 25 -8.50 -16.89 -17.40
C SER A 25 -7.52 -16.18 -18.34
N THR A 26 -6.20 -16.27 -18.07
CA THR A 26 -5.08 -15.73 -18.92
C THR A 26 -5.55 -14.85 -20.08
N PRO A 27 -5.81 -13.56 -19.84
CA PRO A 27 -6.45 -12.72 -20.84
C PRO A 27 -5.54 -12.55 -22.07
N ASN A 28 -6.15 -12.46 -23.26
CA ASN A 28 -5.42 -12.24 -24.51
C ASN A 28 -4.78 -10.84 -24.59
N SER A 29 -5.25 -9.89 -23.77
CA SER A 29 -4.67 -8.55 -23.64
C SER A 29 -4.98 -7.94 -22.28
N PHE A 30 -3.98 -7.40 -21.59
CA PHE A 30 -4.14 -6.70 -20.31
C PHE A 30 -4.77 -5.31 -20.45
N THR A 31 -4.82 -4.78 -21.67
CA THR A 31 -5.46 -3.48 -22.00
C THR A 31 -6.99 -3.53 -22.04
N GLU A 32 -7.59 -4.72 -22.00
CA GLU A 32 -9.05 -4.88 -22.01
C GLU A 32 -9.64 -5.16 -20.62
N ILE A 33 -8.83 -5.08 -19.56
CA ILE A 33 -9.30 -5.30 -18.20
C ILE A 33 -10.01 -4.02 -17.72
N PRO A 34 -11.35 -4.04 -17.54
CA PRO A 34 -12.08 -2.86 -17.08
C PRO A 34 -11.72 -2.54 -15.63
N ALA A 35 -11.93 -1.28 -15.25
CA ALA A 35 -11.75 -0.86 -13.86
C ALA A 35 -12.68 -1.64 -12.93
N VAL A 36 -12.21 -1.95 -11.73
CA VAL A 36 -12.99 -2.70 -10.75
C VAL A 36 -13.80 -1.73 -9.91
N LEU A 37 -15.11 -1.97 -9.79
CA LEU A 37 -15.95 -1.24 -8.86
C LEU A 37 -15.61 -1.68 -7.42
N LYS A 38 -15.14 -0.75 -6.60
CA LYS A 38 -14.81 -0.96 -5.18
C LYS A 38 -15.95 -0.58 -4.26
N HIS A 39 -16.58 0.57 -4.51
CA HIS A 39 -17.74 1.03 -3.74
C HIS A 39 -18.73 1.75 -4.64
N LYS A 40 -20.02 1.53 -4.41
CA LYS A 40 -21.12 2.27 -5.05
C LYS A 40 -22.03 2.81 -3.96
N GLU A 41 -22.22 4.12 -3.95
CA GLU A 41 -23.13 4.77 -3.01
C GLU A 41 -24.19 5.57 -3.75
N GLU A 42 -25.46 5.37 -3.40
CA GLU A 42 -26.59 6.12 -3.93
C GLU A 42 -26.99 7.27 -2.99
N ASN A 43 -27.63 8.31 -3.53
CA ASN A 43 -28.06 9.48 -2.77
C ASN A 43 -26.91 10.23 -2.07
N VAL A 44 -25.82 10.43 -2.82
CA VAL A 44 -24.68 11.23 -2.39
C VAL A 44 -24.83 12.64 -2.94
N SER A 45 -24.59 13.64 -2.10
CA SER A 45 -24.52 15.04 -2.51
C SER A 45 -23.06 15.44 -2.72
N VAL A 46 -22.75 16.09 -3.83
CA VAL A 46 -21.39 16.58 -4.12
C VAL A 46 -21.39 18.08 -4.39
N THR A 47 -20.35 18.75 -3.96
CA THR A 47 -20.14 20.19 -4.16
C THR A 47 -18.68 20.46 -4.48
N PHE A 48 -18.43 21.36 -5.42
CA PHE A 48 -17.08 21.86 -5.73
C PHE A 48 -16.91 23.29 -5.24
N GLU A 49 -15.74 23.59 -4.68
CA GLU A 49 -15.32 24.93 -4.29
C GLU A 49 -13.88 25.17 -4.79
N PRO A 50 -13.64 26.11 -5.73
CA PRO A 50 -14.62 26.91 -6.46
C PRO A 50 -15.59 26.07 -7.32
N PRO A 51 -16.70 26.64 -7.83
CA PRO A 51 -17.60 25.94 -8.75
C PRO A 51 -16.90 25.48 -10.03
N LEU A 52 -17.25 24.29 -10.51
CA LEU A 52 -16.71 23.73 -11.74
C LEU A 52 -17.51 24.21 -12.97
N GLU A 53 -16.83 24.73 -13.99
CA GLU A 53 -17.47 25.13 -15.25
C GLU A 53 -18.10 23.92 -15.97
N GLY A 54 -19.37 24.05 -16.37
CA GLY A 54 -20.11 22.95 -17.00
C GLY A 54 -20.71 21.93 -16.02
N PHE A 55 -20.45 22.09 -14.72
CA PHE A 55 -21.15 21.38 -13.64
C PHE A 55 -22.03 22.36 -12.84
N ALA A 56 -22.92 21.83 -11.99
CA ALA A 56 -23.76 22.70 -11.19
C ALA A 56 -22.92 23.46 -10.14
N SER A 57 -23.25 24.74 -9.94
CA SER A 57 -22.59 25.60 -8.94
C SER A 57 -23.05 25.34 -7.50
N ALA A 58 -23.93 24.37 -7.28
CA ALA A 58 -24.50 24.05 -5.98
C ALA A 58 -24.46 22.54 -5.74
N ALA A 59 -24.75 22.12 -4.51
CA ALA A 59 -24.79 20.73 -4.10
C ALA A 59 -25.71 19.89 -5.01
N VAL A 60 -25.17 18.85 -5.66
CA VAL A 60 -25.90 17.97 -6.58
C VAL A 60 -26.05 16.58 -6.00
N GLN A 61 -27.26 16.04 -6.02
CA GLN A 61 -27.52 14.66 -5.61
C GLN A 61 -27.39 13.66 -6.77
N GLY A 62 -26.76 12.52 -6.48
CA GLY A 62 -26.49 11.47 -7.45
C GLY A 62 -25.94 10.19 -6.83
N THR A 63 -25.28 9.41 -7.66
CA THR A 63 -24.63 8.14 -7.31
C THR A 63 -23.12 8.28 -7.49
N LEU A 64 -22.38 7.91 -6.44
CA LEU A 64 -20.92 7.86 -6.43
C LEU A 64 -20.44 6.45 -6.78
N TYR A 65 -19.44 6.38 -7.64
CA TYR A 65 -18.77 5.16 -8.07
C TYR A 65 -17.27 5.30 -7.77
N VAL A 66 -16.77 4.50 -6.86
CA VAL A 66 -15.34 4.40 -6.56
C VAL A 66 -14.80 3.23 -7.39
N LEU A 67 -14.15 3.53 -8.51
CA LEU A 67 -13.54 2.54 -9.39
C LEU A 67 -12.04 2.50 -9.13
N THR A 68 -11.36 1.38 -9.42
CA THR A 68 -9.89 1.31 -9.22
C THR A 68 -9.10 2.29 -10.07
N SER A 69 -9.65 2.78 -11.18
CA SER A 69 -8.95 3.75 -12.05
C SER A 69 -9.35 5.20 -11.78
N VAL A 70 -10.62 5.45 -11.44
CA VAL A 70 -11.19 6.79 -11.31
C VAL A 70 -12.27 6.85 -10.24
N LEU A 71 -12.40 8.02 -9.60
CA LEU A 71 -13.59 8.38 -8.85
C LEU A 71 -14.61 9.00 -9.81
N ALA A 72 -15.79 8.39 -9.97
CA ALA A 72 -16.84 8.88 -10.84
C ALA A 72 -18.12 9.21 -10.08
N PHE A 73 -18.80 10.28 -10.49
CA PHE A 73 -20.08 10.68 -9.93
C PHE A 73 -21.09 10.93 -11.05
N MET A 74 -22.28 10.35 -10.92
CA MET A 74 -23.40 10.61 -11.83
C MET A 74 -24.57 11.24 -11.09
N PRO A 75 -24.96 12.48 -11.44
CA PRO A 75 -26.13 13.12 -10.86
C PRO A 75 -27.42 12.42 -11.32
N THR A 76 -28.50 12.65 -10.58
CA THR A 76 -29.86 12.22 -10.98
C THR A 76 -30.34 12.88 -12.29
N SER A 77 -29.79 14.05 -12.63
CA SER A 77 -30.03 14.73 -13.90
C SER A 77 -28.80 15.51 -14.34
N GLY A 78 -28.46 15.45 -15.63
CA GLY A 78 -27.37 16.23 -16.23
C GLY A 78 -26.12 15.41 -16.52
N HIS A 79 -24.96 16.07 -16.47
CA HIS A 79 -23.66 15.46 -16.71
C HIS A 79 -22.95 15.14 -15.39
N GLY A 80 -22.32 13.98 -15.34
CA GLY A 80 -21.46 13.58 -14.23
C GLY A 80 -20.03 14.08 -14.40
N PHE A 81 -19.16 13.62 -13.52
CA PHE A 81 -17.72 13.82 -13.65
C PHE A 81 -16.95 12.55 -13.27
N GLN A 82 -15.70 12.49 -13.72
CA GLN A 82 -14.70 11.53 -13.27
C GLN A 82 -13.40 12.25 -12.91
N ILE A 83 -12.68 11.71 -11.93
CA ILE A 83 -11.41 12.23 -11.41
C ILE A 83 -10.45 11.04 -11.32
N GLU A 84 -9.24 11.21 -11.84
CA GLU A 84 -8.17 10.22 -11.70
C GLU A 84 -7.50 10.37 -10.33
N TYR A 85 -7.09 9.26 -9.71
CA TYR A 85 -6.51 9.30 -8.36
C TYR A 85 -5.28 10.20 -8.21
N PRO A 86 -4.34 10.27 -9.18
CA PRO A 86 -3.22 11.20 -9.09
C PRO A 86 -3.62 12.68 -9.05
N ALA A 87 -4.85 13.04 -9.47
CA ALA A 87 -5.35 14.40 -9.36
C ALA A 87 -5.94 14.71 -7.97
N ILE A 88 -6.09 13.70 -7.09
CA ILE A 88 -6.58 13.86 -5.72
C ILE A 88 -5.37 13.96 -4.80
N THR A 89 -4.99 15.17 -4.42
CA THR A 89 -3.87 15.45 -3.52
C THR A 89 -4.11 14.88 -2.12
N LEU A 90 -5.35 14.93 -1.66
CA LEU A 90 -5.75 14.49 -0.31
C LEU A 90 -7.23 14.13 -0.31
N HIS A 91 -7.58 13.13 0.51
CA HIS A 91 -8.96 12.88 0.95
C HIS A 91 -9.00 12.65 2.47
N ALA A 92 -10.01 13.23 3.12
CA ALA A 92 -10.18 13.15 4.57
C ALA A 92 -11.65 13.10 4.97
N VAL A 93 -11.91 12.50 6.13
CA VAL A 93 -13.24 12.54 6.76
C VAL A 93 -13.42 13.87 7.48
N SER A 94 -14.36 14.68 7.01
CA SER A 94 -14.75 15.95 7.63
C SER A 94 -16.04 15.78 8.43
N ARG A 95 -16.05 16.29 9.66
CA ARG A 95 -17.22 16.28 10.55
C ARG A 95 -17.55 17.72 10.96
N GLY A 96 -18.02 18.50 9.99
CA GLY A 96 -18.41 19.89 10.19
C GLY A 96 -19.88 20.06 10.55
N ASP A 97 -20.34 21.31 10.57
CA ASP A 97 -21.74 21.68 10.89
C ASP A 97 -22.76 21.13 9.87
N SER A 98 -22.30 20.83 8.64
CA SER A 98 -23.13 20.21 7.58
C SER A 98 -23.24 18.68 7.70
N GLY A 99 -22.64 18.08 8.75
CA GLY A 99 -22.65 16.64 8.97
C GLY A 99 -21.38 15.93 8.50
N PRO A 100 -21.32 14.60 8.65
CA PRO A 100 -20.18 13.79 8.25
C PRO A 100 -20.07 13.75 6.71
N SER A 101 -18.92 14.15 6.18
CA SER A 101 -18.63 14.24 4.75
C SER A 101 -17.19 13.80 4.46
N ILE A 102 -16.89 13.54 3.19
CA ILE A 102 -15.53 13.32 2.71
C ILE A 102 -15.11 14.58 1.98
N TYR A 103 -14.00 15.15 2.41
CA TYR A 103 -13.35 16.27 1.76
C TYR A 103 -12.22 15.75 0.90
N CYS A 104 -12.14 16.20 -0.34
CA CYS A 104 -11.04 15.91 -1.24
C CYS A 104 -10.46 17.23 -1.75
N GLN A 105 -9.14 17.32 -1.78
CA GLN A 105 -8.42 18.41 -2.45
C GLN A 105 -7.88 17.89 -3.78
N LEU A 106 -8.11 18.66 -4.84
CA LEU A 106 -7.77 18.32 -6.21
C LEU A 106 -6.73 19.30 -6.73
N ASP A 107 -5.72 18.78 -7.41
CA ASP A 107 -4.70 19.58 -8.06
C ASP A 107 -5.07 19.84 -9.53
N GLU A 108 -5.46 21.08 -9.87
CA GLU A 108 -5.78 21.45 -11.25
C GLU A 108 -4.53 21.74 -12.12
N THR A 109 -3.34 21.81 -11.52
CA THR A 109 -2.06 22.06 -12.23
C THR A 109 -1.66 20.86 -13.10
N ILE A 110 -1.93 19.63 -12.63
CA ILE A 110 -1.82 18.38 -13.40
C ILE A 110 -2.70 18.43 -14.67
N GLY A 111 -3.68 19.34 -14.67
CA GLY A 111 -4.62 19.54 -15.74
C GLY A 111 -4.36 20.63 -16.75
N GLY A 112 -3.42 21.54 -16.48
CA GLY A 112 -3.11 22.66 -17.37
C GLY A 112 -4.21 23.71 -17.46
N ILE A 113 -5.16 23.72 -16.53
CA ILE A 113 -6.17 24.78 -16.43
C ILE A 113 -5.94 25.52 -15.11
N SER A 114 -5.07 26.53 -15.15
CA SER A 114 -5.09 27.56 -14.11
C SER A 114 -6.40 28.33 -14.30
N ALA A 115 -7.40 27.99 -13.49
CA ALA A 115 -8.75 28.55 -13.57
C ALA A 115 -8.83 30.01 -13.07
N VAL A 116 -7.70 30.58 -12.63
CA VAL A 116 -7.58 32.01 -12.33
C VAL A 116 -6.94 32.74 -13.51
N PRO A 117 -7.63 33.67 -14.18
CA PRO A 117 -6.95 34.62 -15.07
C PRO A 117 -6.15 35.56 -14.18
N ASN A 118 -4.95 35.15 -13.77
CA ASN A 118 -4.04 36.02 -13.05
C ASN A 118 -3.51 37.03 -14.08
N ASN A 119 -4.16 38.19 -14.07
CA ASN A 119 -3.92 39.31 -14.94
C ASN A 119 -2.46 39.74 -14.76
N GLY A 120 -1.62 39.40 -15.74
CA GLY A 120 -0.16 39.50 -15.67
C GLY A 120 0.37 40.68 -14.86
N ALA A 121 0.89 40.37 -13.69
CA ALA A 121 1.81 41.22 -12.96
C ALA A 121 3.05 40.38 -12.68
N ILE A 122 4.07 40.58 -13.52
CA ILE A 122 5.44 40.18 -13.20
C ILE A 122 5.81 40.96 -11.95
N LEU A 123 5.83 40.31 -10.79
CA LEU A 123 6.48 40.84 -9.60
C LEU A 123 7.88 40.22 -9.53
N PRO A 124 8.94 41.03 -9.43
CA PRO A 124 10.29 40.52 -9.27
C PRO A 124 10.52 40.17 -7.80
N ASP A 125 11.13 39.00 -7.59
CA ASP A 125 12.06 38.69 -6.49
C ASP A 125 11.49 38.72 -5.05
N GLY A 126 11.25 37.53 -4.50
CA GLY A 126 11.57 37.26 -3.09
C GLY A 126 10.44 37.11 -2.07
N GLU A 127 9.33 36.43 -2.37
CA GLU A 127 8.37 36.01 -1.35
C GLU A 127 8.02 34.52 -1.50
N GLU A 128 8.26 33.77 -0.43
CA GLU A 128 8.19 32.31 -0.32
C GLU A 128 6.72 31.83 -0.29
N ASN A 129 6.37 30.86 -1.15
CA ASN A 129 5.27 29.89 -1.02
C ASN A 129 3.85 30.38 -0.62
N GLU A 130 3.22 31.27 -1.40
CA GLU A 130 1.77 31.53 -1.30
C GLU A 130 1.04 31.42 -2.66
N GLN A 131 1.71 30.94 -3.71
CA GLN A 131 1.11 30.80 -5.05
C GLN A 131 0.57 29.40 -5.37
N GLU A 132 0.94 28.35 -4.62
CA GLU A 132 0.53 26.96 -4.91
C GLU A 132 -0.94 26.68 -4.55
N ASP A 133 -1.51 27.35 -3.54
CA ASP A 133 -2.91 27.15 -3.14
C ASP A 133 -3.93 27.71 -4.17
N SER A 134 -3.51 28.58 -5.10
CA SER A 134 -4.45 29.27 -6.00
C SER A 134 -5.00 28.39 -7.11
N ASP A 135 -4.41 27.22 -7.37
CA ASP A 135 -4.81 26.30 -8.44
C ASP A 135 -5.44 25.01 -7.89
N MET A 136 -5.77 24.96 -6.60
CA MET A 136 -6.40 23.79 -5.97
C MET A 136 -7.93 23.93 -5.94
N ARG A 137 -8.63 22.81 -6.18
CA ARG A 137 -10.08 22.72 -6.09
C ARG A 137 -10.50 21.74 -5.02
N GLU A 138 -11.48 22.12 -4.24
CA GLU A 138 -12.06 21.28 -3.20
C GLU A 138 -13.30 20.56 -3.72
N LEU A 139 -13.44 19.29 -3.35
CA LEU A 139 -14.62 18.46 -3.58
C LEU A 139 -15.11 17.96 -2.23
N THR A 140 -16.35 18.32 -1.89
CA THR A 140 -17.03 17.80 -0.71
C THR A 140 -18.09 16.78 -1.12
N ILE A 141 -18.01 15.58 -0.53
CA ILE A 141 -18.90 14.44 -0.77
C ILE A 141 -19.68 14.15 0.51
N VAL A 142 -20.99 14.36 0.48
CA VAL A 142 -21.88 14.17 1.63
C VAL A 142 -22.81 12.98 1.36
N PRO A 143 -22.55 11.80 1.94
CA PRO A 143 -23.48 10.68 1.84
C PRO A 143 -24.73 10.95 2.69
N GLN A 144 -25.92 10.57 2.20
CA GLN A 144 -27.15 10.65 2.99
C GLN A 144 -27.12 9.69 4.19
N THR A 145 -26.42 8.56 4.05
CA THR A 145 -26.26 7.56 5.10
C THR A 145 -24.90 7.75 5.79
N PRO A 146 -24.84 8.13 7.07
CA PRO A 146 -23.54 8.36 7.74
C PRO A 146 -22.73 7.07 7.91
N SER A 147 -23.38 5.91 7.89
CA SER A 147 -22.72 4.60 8.01
C SER A 147 -21.89 4.22 6.77
N SER A 148 -22.20 4.76 5.59
CA SER A 148 -21.43 4.47 4.37
C SER A 148 -20.19 5.34 4.22
N LEU A 149 -20.04 6.37 5.06
CA LEU A 149 -18.92 7.29 4.98
C LEU A 149 -17.57 6.58 5.14
N GLU A 150 -17.46 5.71 6.15
CA GLU A 150 -16.22 4.96 6.40
C GLU A 150 -15.88 4.04 5.22
N SER A 151 -16.89 3.38 4.65
CA SER A 151 -16.70 2.49 3.49
C SER A 151 -16.26 3.24 2.23
N ILE A 152 -16.79 4.45 2.01
CA ILE A 152 -16.33 5.30 0.89
C ILE A 152 -14.89 5.74 1.13
N PHE A 153 -14.55 6.17 2.35
CA PHE A 153 -13.20 6.60 2.71
C PHE A 153 -12.18 5.45 2.56
N GLU A 154 -12.51 4.24 3.03
CA GLU A 154 -11.66 3.06 2.89
C GLU A 154 -11.47 2.69 1.42
N ALA A 155 -12.55 2.71 0.62
CA ALA A 155 -12.47 2.43 -0.81
C ALA A 155 -11.63 3.47 -1.56
N LEU A 156 -11.76 4.76 -1.24
CA LEU A 156 -10.93 5.83 -1.78
C LEU A 156 -9.46 5.63 -1.41
N SER A 157 -9.18 5.36 -0.14
CA SER A 157 -7.82 5.14 0.36
C SER A 157 -7.16 3.94 -0.30
N HIS A 158 -7.89 2.84 -0.47
CA HIS A 158 -7.40 1.68 -1.21
C HIS A 158 -7.12 2.02 -2.67
N CYS A 159 -7.96 2.82 -3.33
CA CYS A 159 -7.71 3.13 -4.73
C CYS A 159 -6.55 4.12 -4.88
N ALA A 160 -6.43 5.12 -4.02
CA ALA A 160 -5.28 6.03 -3.99
C ALA A 160 -3.94 5.26 -3.83
N SER A 161 -3.89 4.21 -3.01
CA SER A 161 -2.67 3.40 -2.85
C SER A 161 -2.29 2.57 -4.08
N LEU A 162 -3.18 2.44 -5.08
CA LEU A 162 -2.87 1.79 -6.37
C LEU A 162 -2.25 2.76 -7.38
N HIS A 163 -2.24 4.06 -7.11
CA HIS A 163 -1.74 5.10 -7.99
C HIS A 163 -0.68 5.93 -7.25
N PRO A 164 0.56 5.42 -7.11
CA PRO A 164 1.65 6.21 -6.52
C PRO A 164 1.92 7.44 -7.38
N ASP A 165 2.26 8.56 -6.73
CA ASP A 165 2.58 9.78 -7.46
C ASP A 165 3.88 9.61 -8.27
N PRO A 166 3.89 10.04 -9.54
CA PRO A 166 5.06 9.91 -10.39
C PRO A 166 6.25 10.73 -9.87
N LEU A 167 5.99 11.84 -9.18
CA LEU A 167 7.02 12.73 -8.62
C LEU A 167 7.74 12.12 -7.40
N ASP A 168 7.04 11.31 -6.61
CA ASP A 168 7.59 10.65 -5.41
C ASP A 168 8.61 9.56 -5.77
N SER A 169 8.63 9.12 -7.04
CA SER A 169 9.57 8.13 -7.55
C SER A 169 10.95 8.70 -7.88
N GLU A 170 11.04 10.01 -8.13
CA GLU A 170 12.27 10.65 -8.64
C GLU A 170 13.13 11.24 -7.50
N ASP A 171 12.50 11.69 -6.39
CA ASP A 171 13.21 12.30 -5.26
C ASP A 171 13.85 11.29 -4.29
N GLU A 172 13.42 10.01 -4.28
CA GLU A 172 14.04 8.98 -3.43
C GLU A 172 15.30 8.33 -4.06
N LEU A 173 15.62 8.63 -5.31
CA LEU A 173 16.85 8.18 -5.99
C LEU A 173 17.96 9.25 -6.04
N GLY A 174 17.73 10.44 -5.47
CA GLY A 174 18.67 11.56 -5.45
C GLY A 174 19.43 11.77 -4.14
N GLY A 175 19.16 10.97 -3.11
CA GLY A 175 19.80 11.06 -1.79
C GLY A 175 21.18 10.40 -1.76
N GLU A 176 22.22 11.22 -1.66
CA GLU A 176 23.64 10.87 -1.58
C GLU A 176 23.97 9.71 -0.61
N GLY A 177 24.00 8.49 -1.14
CA GLY A 177 24.40 7.29 -0.40
C GLY A 177 25.06 6.26 -1.32
N ASP A 178 26.38 6.40 -1.50
CA ASP A 178 27.31 5.35 -1.94
C ASP A 178 26.88 4.53 -3.18
N ALA A 179 26.88 5.21 -4.34
CA ALA A 179 26.62 4.63 -5.65
C ALA A 179 27.79 3.80 -6.21
N ASP A 180 28.32 2.83 -5.45
CA ASP A 180 29.37 1.89 -5.91
C ASP A 180 28.90 0.41 -5.94
N ALA A 181 27.59 0.16 -5.96
CA ALA A 181 27.04 -1.21 -6.00
C ALA A 181 26.12 -1.55 -7.19
N PHE A 182 25.97 -0.68 -8.19
CA PHE A 182 25.29 -1.06 -9.43
C PHE A 182 26.26 -1.78 -10.37
N VAL A 183 26.24 -3.11 -10.30
CA VAL A 183 26.77 -3.99 -11.34
C VAL A 183 26.06 -3.68 -12.66
N ASP A 184 26.84 -3.18 -13.61
CA ASP A 184 26.44 -3.02 -15.01
C ASP A 184 25.94 -4.36 -15.57
N SER A 185 24.64 -4.45 -15.83
CA SER A 185 24.00 -5.64 -16.40
C SER A 185 24.46 -5.94 -17.84
N SER A 186 25.19 -5.03 -18.48
CA SER A 186 25.81 -5.26 -19.78
C SER A 186 27.21 -5.88 -19.71
N ASN A 187 27.79 -5.99 -18.50
CA ASN A 187 29.10 -6.60 -18.27
C ASN A 187 29.05 -7.89 -17.42
N PHE A 188 27.90 -8.58 -17.40
CA PHE A 188 27.80 -9.94 -16.89
C PHE A 188 28.57 -10.89 -17.81
N GLU A 189 29.86 -11.06 -17.56
CA GLU A 189 30.63 -12.16 -18.15
C GLU A 189 29.95 -13.46 -17.71
N THR A 190 29.33 -14.16 -18.65
CA THR A 190 28.83 -15.50 -18.39
C THR A 190 30.03 -16.34 -17.95
N PHE A 191 30.02 -16.78 -16.69
CA PHE A 191 31.08 -17.61 -16.14
C PHE A 191 31.13 -18.92 -16.95
N ASN A 192 32.18 -19.07 -17.75
CA ASN A 192 32.44 -20.26 -18.58
C ASN A 192 33.43 -21.22 -17.90
N GLY A 193 33.62 -21.11 -16.58
CA GLY A 193 34.48 -22.01 -15.82
C GLY A 193 33.81 -23.36 -15.57
N ASP A 194 34.61 -24.39 -15.32
CA ASP A 194 34.11 -25.68 -14.84
C ASP A 194 33.55 -25.56 -13.41
N GLU A 195 32.72 -26.52 -13.00
CA GLU A 195 32.05 -26.63 -11.68
C GLU A 195 33.03 -26.40 -10.49
N ALA A 196 34.30 -26.75 -10.68
CA ALA A 196 35.40 -26.53 -9.74
C ALA A 196 35.94 -25.09 -9.68
N GLN A 197 35.28 -24.09 -10.27
CA GLN A 197 35.67 -22.67 -10.20
C GLN A 197 34.48 -21.75 -9.86
N GLU A 198 33.27 -22.29 -9.73
CA GLU A 198 32.05 -21.51 -9.42
C GLU A 198 32.12 -20.86 -8.03
N LEU A 199 32.92 -21.43 -7.13
CA LEU A 199 33.09 -20.95 -5.76
C LEU A 199 34.58 -20.83 -5.40
N SER A 200 34.90 -19.76 -4.67
CA SER A 200 36.21 -19.59 -4.05
C SER A 200 36.49 -20.73 -3.05
N GLU A 201 37.76 -20.96 -2.71
CA GLU A 201 38.15 -21.95 -1.70
C GLU A 201 37.38 -21.79 -0.38
N VAL A 202 37.16 -20.53 0.03
CA VAL A 202 36.35 -20.19 1.20
C VAL A 202 34.88 -20.55 0.99
N GLY A 203 34.32 -20.25 -0.19
CA GLY A 203 32.93 -20.58 -0.52
C GLY A 203 32.66 -22.08 -0.55
N ARG A 204 33.64 -22.88 -1.00
CA ARG A 204 33.56 -24.34 -0.97
C ARG A 204 33.60 -24.91 0.44
N ALA A 205 34.52 -24.42 1.27
CA ALA A 205 34.61 -24.84 2.67
C ALA A 205 33.33 -24.49 3.44
N ALA A 206 32.72 -23.33 3.15
CA ALA A 206 31.45 -22.92 3.73
C ALA A 206 30.30 -23.84 3.28
N LEU A 207 30.22 -24.20 1.99
CA LEU A 207 29.21 -25.14 1.50
C LEU A 207 29.38 -26.55 2.09
N GLU A 208 30.60 -27.07 2.16
CA GLU A 208 30.87 -28.39 2.76
C GLU A 208 30.43 -28.43 4.23
N TYR A 209 30.69 -27.35 4.98
CA TYR A 209 30.19 -27.21 6.34
C TYR A 209 28.66 -27.19 6.40
N MET A 210 28.00 -26.44 5.52
CA MET A 210 26.53 -26.39 5.48
C MET A 210 25.91 -27.72 5.08
N GLU A 211 26.51 -28.45 4.14
CA GLU A 211 26.07 -29.77 3.71
C GLU A 211 26.27 -30.81 4.84
N SER A 212 27.36 -30.70 5.61
CA SER A 212 27.60 -31.54 6.79
C SER A 212 26.52 -31.40 7.88
N ILE A 213 25.89 -30.22 7.99
CA ILE A 213 24.79 -29.98 8.94
C ILE A 213 23.49 -30.63 8.45
N ILE A 214 23.30 -30.73 7.14
CA ILE A 214 22.06 -31.18 6.52
C ILE A 214 21.98 -32.71 6.47
N ASP A 215 23.11 -33.40 6.31
CA ASP A 215 23.11 -34.85 6.07
C ASP A 215 22.94 -35.73 7.34
N ASP A 216 23.08 -35.18 8.55
CA ASP A 216 22.92 -36.01 9.77
C ASP A 216 22.20 -35.33 10.95
N PRO A 217 20.86 -35.47 11.05
CA PRO A 217 20.12 -35.05 12.24
C PRO A 217 20.19 -36.04 13.43
N ARG A 218 20.94 -37.17 13.38
CA ARG A 218 20.82 -38.25 14.40
C ARG A 218 22.09 -39.05 14.79
N ASN A 219 23.30 -38.66 14.40
CA ASN A 219 24.52 -39.43 14.68
C ASN A 219 25.67 -38.56 15.19
N LEU A 220 25.42 -37.80 16.26
CA LEU A 220 26.49 -37.27 17.12
C LEU A 220 27.05 -38.41 17.98
N VAL A 221 27.95 -39.21 17.41
CA VAL A 221 28.89 -40.01 18.20
C VAL A 221 30.26 -39.33 18.08
N PRO A 222 30.79 -38.73 19.16
CA PRO A 222 32.13 -38.16 19.11
C PRO A 222 33.13 -39.32 19.00
N GLN A 223 33.77 -39.47 17.84
CA GLN A 223 34.97 -40.29 17.73
C GLN A 223 36.18 -39.43 18.09
N THR A 224 36.72 -39.73 19.25
CA THR A 224 37.99 -39.23 19.79
C THR A 224 39.18 -39.87 19.05
N LEU A 225 40.30 -39.14 18.92
CA LEU A 225 41.72 -39.54 18.91
C LEU A 225 42.56 -38.37 18.35
N GLY A 226 43.61 -37.82 18.97
CA GLY A 226 44.40 -38.25 20.14
C GLY A 226 45.00 -37.05 20.91
N GLU A 227 45.25 -37.25 22.21
CA GLU A 227 46.59 -37.23 22.85
C GLU A 227 47.02 -35.78 23.17
N ASP A 228 47.06 -35.28 24.41
CA ASP A 228 47.76 -35.78 25.60
C ASP A 228 47.23 -35.19 26.95
N GLU A 229 47.63 -35.85 28.05
CA GLU A 229 47.71 -35.40 29.46
C GLU A 229 46.49 -35.59 30.41
N GLU A 230 46.34 -36.84 30.87
CA GLU A 230 46.37 -37.29 32.26
C GLU A 230 46.25 -36.24 33.40
N LYS A 231 45.19 -36.34 34.24
CA LYS A 231 45.30 -36.72 35.67
C LYS A 231 43.97 -36.70 36.44
N ASP A 232 43.58 -37.90 36.88
CA ASP A 232 42.99 -38.29 38.16
C ASP A 232 42.24 -37.27 39.02
N ALA A 233 40.94 -37.53 39.23
CA ALA A 233 40.41 -37.79 40.58
C ALA A 233 39.02 -38.46 40.48
N LEU A 234 39.00 -39.76 40.79
CA LEU A 234 37.82 -40.52 41.22
C LEU A 234 37.39 -40.08 42.64
N ASP A 235 36.26 -40.65 43.08
CA ASP A 235 35.59 -40.62 44.40
C ASP A 235 34.51 -39.52 44.57
N ASP A 236 33.28 -39.80 44.99
CA ASP A 236 32.72 -41.02 45.59
C ASP A 236 31.18 -40.97 45.63
N ALA A 237 30.58 -42.16 45.59
CA ALA A 237 29.36 -42.65 46.25
C ALA A 237 28.04 -41.83 46.27
N GLU A 238 26.97 -42.32 45.61
CA GLU A 238 25.87 -43.18 46.15
C GLU A 238 24.60 -42.34 46.43
N GLU A 239 23.57 -42.43 45.58
CA GLU A 239 22.38 -43.30 45.71
C GLU A 239 21.60 -43.14 47.03
N LEU A 240 20.29 -42.86 46.94
CA LEU A 240 19.23 -43.67 47.57
C LEU A 240 17.83 -43.09 47.26
N ASP A 241 17.13 -43.85 46.41
CA ASP A 241 15.72 -44.30 46.44
C ASP A 241 14.54 -43.42 46.91
N GLN A 242 13.47 -43.54 46.11
CA GLN A 242 12.10 -42.98 46.20
C GLN A 242 11.23 -43.79 47.23
N PRO A 243 9.86 -43.86 47.21
CA PRO A 243 8.76 -43.01 46.68
C PRO A 243 7.51 -42.89 47.62
N ASN A 244 6.42 -42.27 47.09
CA ASN A 244 4.98 -42.37 47.45
C ASN A 244 4.49 -41.72 48.77
N ASP A 245 3.28 -41.16 48.90
CA ASP A 245 1.94 -41.56 48.42
C ASP A 245 0.93 -40.37 48.48
N VAL A 246 -0.27 -40.53 47.92
CA VAL A 246 -1.28 -39.50 47.55
C VAL A 246 -2.39 -39.35 48.65
N PRO A 247 -3.57 -38.69 48.47
CA PRO A 247 -4.19 -37.67 49.35
C PRO A 247 -5.49 -38.23 50.03
N PRO A 248 -6.68 -37.56 50.16
CA PRO A 248 -7.12 -36.16 50.43
C PRO A 248 -8.15 -36.05 51.61
N SER A 249 -8.59 -34.84 52.02
CA SER A 249 -9.88 -34.57 52.74
C SER A 249 -10.10 -33.06 52.95
N LEU A 250 -11.06 -32.40 52.29
CA LEU A 250 -12.49 -32.15 52.63
C LEU A 250 -12.77 -30.94 53.55
N GLU A 251 -13.57 -30.01 53.00
CA GLU A 251 -14.64 -29.12 53.55
C GLU A 251 -14.49 -28.29 54.85
N GLU A 252 -14.94 -27.02 54.76
CA GLU A 252 -15.84 -26.23 55.66
C GLU A 252 -15.48 -24.71 55.55
N THR A 253 -16.25 -23.83 54.88
CA THR A 253 -17.45 -23.07 55.29
C THR A 253 -17.33 -22.10 56.49
N HIS A 254 -17.37 -20.78 56.20
CA HIS A 254 -18.01 -19.62 56.91
C HIS A 254 -17.23 -18.35 56.51
N LYS A 255 -17.74 -17.27 55.91
CA LYS A 255 -18.90 -16.40 56.20
C LYS A 255 -18.93 -15.89 57.64
N ASP A 256 -18.34 -14.72 57.88
CA ASP A 256 -19.06 -13.48 58.20
C ASP A 256 -18.17 -12.28 57.88
#